data_AF-A0A2P4YRN8-F1
#
_entry.id   AF-A0A2P4YRN8-F1
#
_cell.length_a   1.000
_cell.length_b   1.000
_cell.length_c   1.000
_cell.angle_alpha   90.00
_cell.angle_beta   90.00
_cell.angle_gamma   90.00
#
_symmetry.space_group_name_H-M   'P 1'
#
loop_
_entity.id
_entity.type
_entity.pdbx_description
1 polymer ?
#
loop_
_entity_poly.entity_id
_entity_poly.type
_entity_poly.pdbx_seq_one_letter_code
_entity_poly.pdbx_strand_id
1 'polypeptide(L)'
;NANCMGKFAETMRWLSKSVEVVPGKKDKILNPCTFITARMLRKDIYADLGFTPSSFKPTFESKLSNQFLTYTNYRSKRFGESTEDFGDSDEE
;
A
#
# COMPACT_ATOMS: atom_id res chain seq x y z
N ASN A 1 -14.01 -3.81 -9.65
CA ASN A 1 -13.86 -2.91 -8.48
C ASN A 1 -12.69 -1.91 -8.61
N ALA A 2 -12.24 -1.59 -9.83
CA ALA A 2 -11.06 -0.76 -10.08
C ALA A 2 -11.18 0.75 -9.71
N ASN A 3 -12.37 1.24 -9.37
CA ASN A 3 -12.62 2.68 -9.19
C ASN A 3 -12.27 3.20 -7.77
N CYS A 4 -12.49 2.39 -6.73
CA CYS A 4 -12.29 2.87 -5.36
C CYS A 4 -10.81 3.01 -4.96
N MET A 5 -9.97 2.05 -5.38
CA MET A 5 -8.54 2.09 -5.06
C MET A 5 -7.77 3.15 -5.84
N GLY A 6 -8.09 3.34 -7.13
CA GLY A 6 -7.50 4.42 -7.91
C GLY A 6 -7.78 5.80 -7.30
N LYS A 7 -9.04 6.07 -6.94
CA LYS A 7 -9.42 7.33 -6.26
C LYS A 7 -8.79 7.50 -4.89
N PHE A 8 -8.67 6.41 -4.12
CA PHE A 8 -7.94 6.43 -2.86
C PHE A 8 -6.48 6.83 -3.09
N ALA A 9 -5.82 6.23 -4.09
CA ALA A 9 -4.42 6.52 -4.40
C ALA A 9 -4.21 7.97 -4.88
N GLU A 10 -5.13 8.51 -5.68
CA GLU A 10 -5.13 9.94 -6.06
C GLU A 10 -5.28 10.84 -4.84
N THR A 11 -6.21 10.52 -3.95
CA THR A 11 -6.43 11.28 -2.70
C THR A 11 -5.18 11.29 -1.83
N MET A 12 -4.50 10.14 -1.71
CA MET A 12 -3.24 10.04 -0.95
C MET A 12 -2.14 10.95 -1.52
N ARG A 13 -2.05 11.08 -2.85
CA ARG A 13 -1.12 12.01 -3.49
C ARG A 13 -1.48 13.46 -3.20
N TRP A 14 -2.76 13.82 -3.33
CA TRP A 14 -3.23 15.18 -3.05
C TRP A 14 -2.98 15.61 -1.59
N LEU A 15 -3.14 14.70 -0.64
CA LEU A 15 -2.88 14.97 0.78
C LEU A 15 -1.38 15.00 1.13
N SER A 16 -0.51 14.50 0.25
CA SER A 16 0.91 14.41 0.52
C SER A 16 1.59 15.77 0.34
N LYS A 17 2.33 16.22 1.36
CA LYS A 17 3.14 17.46 1.30
C LYS A 17 4.24 17.43 0.22
N SER A 18 4.64 16.25 -0.24
CA SER A 18 5.78 16.04 -1.14
C SER A 18 5.53 14.83 -2.01
N VAL A 19 5.49 15.08 -3.31
CA VAL A 19 5.35 14.09 -4.38
C VAL A 19 6.42 14.35 -5.44
N GLU A 20 6.96 13.28 -6.00
CA GLU A 20 7.86 13.30 -7.14
C GLU A 20 7.06 12.98 -8.41
N VAL A 21 7.10 13.88 -9.39
CA VAL A 21 6.49 13.66 -10.70
C VAL A 21 7.39 12.74 -11.51
N VAL A 22 6.87 11.59 -11.94
CA VAL A 22 7.64 10.58 -12.68
C VAL A 22 7.07 10.47 -14.11
N PRO A 23 7.84 10.80 -15.17
CA PRO A 23 7.37 10.73 -16.54
C PRO A 23 6.81 9.35 -16.91
N GLY A 24 5.59 9.31 -17.44
CA GLY A 24 4.94 8.08 -17.88
C GLY A 24 4.51 7.13 -16.75
N LYS A 25 4.62 7.54 -15.48
CA LYS A 25 4.18 6.76 -14.31
C LYS A 25 3.34 7.63 -13.39
N LYS A 26 2.70 6.99 -12.40
CA LYS A 26 1.98 7.73 -11.36
C LYS A 26 2.98 8.41 -10.43
N ASP A 27 2.66 9.62 -9.96
CA ASP A 27 3.51 10.37 -9.04
C ASP A 27 3.81 9.56 -7.78
N LYS A 28 5.04 9.71 -7.28
CA LYS A 28 5.54 8.95 -6.13
C LYS A 28 5.46 9.80 -4.87
N ILE A 29 4.82 9.28 -3.83
CA ILE A 29 4.75 9.94 -2.52
C ILE A 29 6.09 9.77 -1.80
N LEU A 30 6.74 10.89 -1.46
CA LEU A 30 8.05 10.89 -0.79
C LEU A 30 7.95 10.93 0.73
N ASN A 31 6.89 11.52 1.27
CA ASN A 31 6.72 11.60 2.72
C ASN A 31 6.54 10.20 3.31
N PRO A 32 7.19 9.88 4.44
CA PRO A 32 6.91 8.65 5.16
C PRO A 32 5.42 8.54 5.46
N CYS A 33 4.79 7.50 4.94
CA CYS A 33 3.36 7.31 5.02
C CYS A 33 3.06 5.87 5.44
N THR A 34 2.02 5.71 6.25
CA THR A 34 1.54 4.41 6.74
C THR A 34 0.03 4.39 6.78
N PHE A 35 -0.58 3.28 6.39
CA PHE A 35 -2.01 3.07 6.55
C PHE A 35 -2.35 1.58 6.67
N ILE A 36 -3.53 1.29 7.21
CA ILE A 36 -4.03 -0.07 7.41
C ILE A 36 -5.18 -0.32 6.44
N THR A 37 -5.12 -1.42 5.68
CA THR A 37 -6.24 -1.83 4.83
C THR A 37 -6.21 -3.34 4.56
N ALA A 38 -7.24 -3.84 3.88
CA ALA A 38 -7.43 -5.25 3.64
C ALA A 38 -6.27 -5.87 2.84
N ARG A 39 -5.87 -7.08 3.22
CA ARG A 39 -4.83 -7.88 2.55
C ARG A 39 -5.11 -8.17 1.08
N MET A 40 -6.40 -8.25 0.71
CA MET A 40 -6.81 -8.52 -0.69
C MET A 40 -6.37 -7.42 -1.66
N LEU A 41 -6.14 -6.20 -1.17
CA LEU A 41 -5.78 -5.03 -1.99
C LEU A 41 -4.27 -4.86 -2.15
N ARG A 42 -3.46 -5.79 -1.65
CA ARG A 42 -1.99 -5.64 -1.59
C ARG A 42 -1.34 -5.38 -2.95
N LYS A 43 -1.83 -6.07 -4.00
CA LYS A 43 -1.34 -5.90 -5.37
C LYS A 43 -1.71 -4.52 -5.93
N ASP A 44 -2.97 -4.12 -5.77
CA ASP A 44 -3.45 -2.80 -6.21
C ASP A 44 -2.68 -1.67 -5.50
N ILE A 45 -2.42 -1.80 -4.20
CA ILE A 45 -1.67 -0.81 -3.41
C ILE A 45 -0.22 -0.72 -3.90
N TYR A 46 0.42 -1.85 -4.18
CA TYR A 46 1.77 -1.85 -4.71
C TYR A 46 1.82 -1.23 -6.11
N ALA A 47 0.91 -1.62 -7.00
CA ALA A 47 0.84 -1.08 -8.36
C ALA A 47 0.51 0.41 -8.39
N ASP A 48 -0.44 0.87 -7.56
CA ASP A 48 -0.93 2.23 -7.60
C ASP A 48 -0.12 3.22 -6.77
N LEU A 49 0.47 2.79 -5.66
CA LEU A 49 1.17 3.68 -4.73
C LEU A 49 2.65 3.31 -4.55
N GLY A 50 3.07 2.09 -4.90
CA GLY A 50 4.40 1.58 -4.63
C GLY A 50 4.64 1.26 -3.16
N PHE A 51 3.58 1.14 -2.36
CA PHE A 51 3.68 0.85 -0.93
C PHE A 51 3.68 -0.65 -0.73
N THR A 52 4.47 -1.11 0.24
CA THR A 52 4.59 -2.52 0.56
C THR A 52 4.06 -2.78 1.98
N PRO A 53 3.51 -3.97 2.25
CA PRO A 53 3.22 -4.37 3.61
C PRO A 53 4.48 -4.31 4.48
N SER A 54 4.31 -3.89 5.73
CA SER A 54 5.23 -4.12 6.82
C SER A 54 4.83 -5.37 7.60
N SER A 55 5.74 -5.88 8.42
CA SER A 55 5.49 -6.98 9.35
C SER A 55 4.58 -6.60 10.54
N PHE A 56 4.20 -5.33 10.70
CA PHE A 56 3.24 -4.94 11.73
C PHE A 56 1.82 -5.37 11.31
N LYS A 57 1.29 -6.40 11.97
CA LYS A 57 -0.06 -6.91 11.74
C LYS A 57 -1.03 -6.34 12.78
N PRO A 58 -2.08 -5.60 12.38
CA PRO A 58 -3.11 -5.15 13.29
C PRO A 58 -3.78 -6.35 13.98
N THR A 59 -4.03 -6.26 15.28
CA THR A 59 -4.69 -7.32 16.07
C THR A 59 -6.22 -7.31 15.91
N PHE A 60 -6.75 -6.47 15.02
CA PHE A 60 -8.18 -6.38 14.77
C PHE A 60 -8.64 -7.56 13.91
N GLU A 61 -9.27 -8.54 14.55
CA GLU A 61 -9.98 -9.62 13.86
C GLU A 61 -11.36 -9.13 13.44
N SER A 62 -11.49 -8.82 12.15
CA SER A 62 -12.81 -8.59 11.55
C SER A 62 -13.62 -9.90 11.61
N LYS A 63 -14.90 -9.82 11.99
CA LYS A 63 -15.84 -10.97 11.94
C LYS A 63 -16.01 -11.51 10.51
N LEU A 64 -15.73 -10.68 9.50
CA LEU A 64 -15.56 -11.07 8.11
C LEU A 64 -14.10 -11.43 7.92
N SER A 65 -13.78 -12.58 7.34
CA SER A 65 -12.46 -13.23 7.20
C SER A 65 -11.34 -12.41 6.50
N ASN A 66 -11.48 -11.10 6.40
CA ASN A 66 -10.52 -10.19 5.80
C ASN A 66 -9.43 -9.84 6.81
N GLN A 67 -8.25 -10.41 6.58
CA GLN A 67 -7.04 -10.00 7.24
C GLN A 67 -6.66 -8.57 6.81
N PHE A 68 -6.22 -7.75 7.76
CA PHE A 68 -5.67 -6.42 7.51
C PHE A 68 -4.14 -6.44 7.54
N LEU A 69 -3.52 -5.59 6.73
CA LEU A 69 -2.08 -5.36 6.69
C LEU A 69 -1.78 -3.87 6.85
N THR A 70 -0.57 -3.57 7.31
CA THR A 70 -0.06 -2.21 7.43
C THR A 70 0.89 -1.93 6.29
N TYR A 71 0.58 -0.96 5.42
CA TYR A 71 1.35 -0.61 4.24
C TYR A 71 2.18 0.65 4.47
N THR A 72 3.42 0.65 3.98
CA THR A 72 4.37 1.74 4.12
C THR A 72 5.15 1.99 2.84
N ASN A 73 5.57 3.22 2.58
CA ASN A 73 6.54 3.57 1.52
C ASN A 73 8.00 3.64 2.00
N TYR A 74 8.25 3.19 3.22
CA TYR A 74 9.57 3.18 3.84
C TYR A 74 9.81 1.83 4.51
N ARG A 75 11.08 1.46 4.67
CA ARG A 75 11.46 0.26 5.42
C ARG A 75 11.60 0.60 6.90
N SER A 76 10.78 -0.02 7.75
CA SER A 76 10.88 0.11 9.20
C SER A 76 11.85 -0.93 9.76
N LYS A 77 12.94 -0.49 10.40
CA LYS A 77 13.84 -1.40 11.15
C LYS A 77 13.15 -2.03 12.37
N ARG A 78 12.24 -1.29 13.01
CA ARG A 78 11.54 -1.74 14.22
C ARG A 78 10.54 -2.84 13.91
N PHE A 79 9.82 -2.71 12.80
CA PHE A 79 8.83 -3.72 12.40
C PHE A 79 9.54 -4.84 11.64
N GLY A 80 10.45 -4.51 10.72
CA GLY A 80 11.09 -5.49 9.83
C GLY A 80 10.39 -5.57 8.47
N GLU A 81 10.83 -6.52 7.66
CA GLU A 81 10.24 -6.78 6.34
C GLU A 81 9.00 -7.68 6.46
N SER A 82 8.01 -7.42 5.62
CA SER A 82 6.87 -8.33 5.50
C SER A 82 7.24 -9.55 4.68
N THR A 83 6.62 -10.68 5.01
CA THR A 83 6.67 -11.93 4.22
C THR A 83 5.52 -12.04 3.23
N GLU A 84 4.68 -11.01 3.12
CA GLU A 84 3.58 -10.99 2.15
C GLU A 84 4.13 -10.89 0.74
N ASP A 85 3.57 -11.67 -0.17
CA ASP A 85 3.82 -11.50 -1.60
C ASP A 85 2.85 -10.45 -2.16
N PHE A 86 3.44 -9.42 -2.76
CA PHE A 86 2.80 -8.26 -3.37
C PHE A 86 3.43 -7.90 -4.73
N GLY A 87 4.41 -8.69 -5.19
CA GLY A 87 5.26 -8.38 -6.35
C GLY A 87 4.97 -9.20 -7.59
N ASP A 88 4.31 -10.37 -7.46
CA ASP A 88 4.10 -11.25 -8.62
C ASP A 88 2.94 -10.76 -9.51
N SER A 89 3.31 -10.43 -10.75
CA SER A 89 2.43 -10.26 -11.89
C SER A 89 1.58 -11.52 -12.06
N ASP A 90 0.27 -11.36 -12.19
CA ASP A 90 -0.63 -12.44 -12.62
C ASP A 90 -0.37 -12.76 -14.11
N GLU A 91 0.80 -13.29 -14.44
CA GLU A 91 1.02 -14.04 -15.68
C GLU A 91 0.73 -15.53 -15.40
N GLU A 92 -0.56 -15.88 -15.45
CA GLU A 92 -1.05 -17.21 -15.87
C GLU A 92 -2.03 -17.03 -17.03
#